data_AF-A0A0F8YNL6-F1
#
_entry.id   AF-A0A0F8YNL6-F1
#
_cell.length_a   1.000
_cell.length_b   1.000
_cell.length_c   1.000
_cell.angle_alpha   90.00
_cell.angle_beta   90.00
_cell.angle_gamma   90.00
#
_symmetry.space_group_name_H-M   'P 1'
#
loop_
_entity.id
_entity.type
_entity.pdbx_description
1 polymer ?
#
loop_
_entity_poly.entity_id
_entity_poly.type
_entity_poly.pdbx_seq_one_letter_code
_entity_poly.pdbx_strand_id
1 'polypeptide(L)'
;MEIPLLLAVSPRVANPGVWVPIEFDEWQVRVEGLVDSELTLHSSWPDNGEVREDPVSERALWQGPCKVKIEIKKRGTEKSISVFAFGVE
;
A
#
# COMPACT_ATOMS: atom_id res chain seq x y z
N MET A 1 -15.33 -2.58 3.62
CA MET A 1 -14.57 -3.84 3.44
C MET A 1 -13.09 -3.48 3.37
N GLU A 2 -12.19 -4.25 3.99
CA GLU A 2 -10.74 -3.96 3.95
C GLU A 2 -9.98 -5.07 3.21
N ILE A 3 -8.95 -4.70 2.44
CA ILE A 3 -8.05 -5.60 1.71
C ILE A 3 -6.63 -5.43 2.28
N PRO A 4 -6.00 -6.50 2.80
CA PRO A 4 -4.62 -6.41 3.28
C PRO A 4 -3.65 -6.26 2.11
N LEU A 5 -2.87 -5.18 2.12
CA LEU A 5 -1.75 -4.97 1.19
C LEU A 5 -0.46 -5.53 1.77
N LEU A 6 -0.23 -5.31 3.07
CA LEU A 6 0.84 -5.89 3.88
C LEU A 6 0.27 -6.38 5.20
N LEU A 7 0.73 -7.54 5.68
CA LEU A 7 0.28 -8.10 6.94
C LEU A 7 1.46 -8.45 7.85
N ALA A 8 1.59 -7.70 8.96
CA ALA A 8 2.58 -7.92 10.00
C ALA A 8 4.02 -8.09 9.47
N VAL A 9 4.37 -7.32 8.44
CA VAL A 9 5.64 -7.45 7.72
C VAL A 9 6.74 -6.76 8.49
N SER A 10 7.83 -7.47 8.80
CA SER A 10 9.01 -6.84 9.38
C SER A 10 9.83 -6.12 8.30
N PRO A 11 9.95 -4.77 8.36
CA PRO A 11 10.69 -4.03 7.35
C PRO A 11 12.19 -4.28 7.37
N ARG A 12 12.72 -5.02 8.34
CA ARG A 12 14.13 -5.43 8.36
C ARG A 12 14.46 -6.53 7.35
N VAL A 13 13.51 -7.41 7.05
CA VAL A 13 13.76 -8.65 6.30
C VAL A 13 12.91 -8.76 5.03
N ALA A 14 11.82 -8.02 4.93
CA ALA A 14 10.90 -8.13 3.80
C ALA A 14 10.98 -6.93 2.87
N ASN A 15 10.80 -7.18 1.57
CA ASN A 15 10.35 -6.18 0.60
C ASN A 15 9.30 -6.84 -0.31
N PRO A 16 8.04 -6.89 0.15
CA PRO A 16 6.98 -7.64 -0.52
C PRO A 16 6.64 -7.03 -1.89
N GLY A 17 7.01 -7.74 -2.96
CA GLY A 17 6.83 -7.28 -4.33
C GLY A 17 5.50 -7.69 -4.98
N VAL A 18 4.49 -8.05 -4.19
CA VAL A 18 3.25 -8.67 -4.68
C VAL A 18 2.24 -7.59 -5.07
N TRP A 19 1.68 -7.72 -6.28
CA TRP A 19 0.56 -6.90 -6.73
C TRP A 19 -0.76 -7.46 -6.20
N VAL A 20 -1.53 -6.60 -5.54
CA VAL A 20 -2.83 -6.90 -4.95
C VAL A 20 -3.91 -6.14 -5.73
N PRO A 21 -4.98 -6.81 -6.20
CA PRO A 21 -6.10 -6.13 -6.85
C PRO A 21 -6.95 -5.37 -5.82
N ILE A 22 -7.31 -4.14 -6.16
CA ILE A 22 -8.30 -3.32 -5.47
C ILE A 22 -9.50 -3.18 -6.38
N GLU A 23 -10.69 -3.44 -5.83
CA GLU A 23 -11.96 -3.42 -6.57
C GLU A 23 -12.85 -2.24 -6.17
N PHE A 24 -12.36 -1.34 -5.32
CA PHE A 24 -13.10 -0.17 -4.86
C PHE A 24 -13.06 0.95 -5.90
N ASP A 25 -14.19 1.62 -6.10
CA ASP A 25 -14.28 2.83 -6.93
C ASP A 25 -13.57 4.03 -6.27
N GLU A 26 -13.60 4.11 -4.94
CA GLU A 26 -12.86 5.08 -4.16
C GLU A 26 -12.35 4.43 -2.88
N TRP A 27 -11.08 4.66 -2.51
CA TRP A 27 -10.47 4.00 -1.36
C TRP A 27 -9.33 4.79 -0.72
N GLN A 28 -9.03 4.45 0.53
CA GLN A 28 -7.93 5.00 1.31
C GLN A 28 -7.05 3.87 1.86
N VAL A 29 -5.88 4.25 2.37
CA VAL A 29 -4.97 3.33 3.06
C VAL A 29 -4.97 3.57 4.55
N ARG A 30 -4.81 2.50 5.32
CA ARG A 30 -4.58 2.53 6.76
C ARG A 30 -3.26 1.82 7.04
N VAL A 31 -2.42 2.42 7.87
CA VAL A 31 -1.08 1.91 8.18
C VAL A 31 -0.95 1.68 9.67
N GLU A 32 -0.60 0.46 10.05
CA GLU A 32 -0.37 0.09 11.44
C GLU A 32 1.11 -0.19 11.69
N GLY A 33 1.61 0.32 12.83
CA GLY A 33 2.96 0.01 13.31
C GLY A 33 4.09 0.78 12.61
N LEU A 34 3.78 1.71 11.71
CA LEU A 34 4.77 2.57 11.07
C LEU A 34 5.33 3.59 12.07
N VAL A 35 6.65 3.64 12.21
CA VAL A 35 7.37 4.59 13.07
C VAL A 35 8.29 5.45 12.22
N ASP A 36 9.20 4.82 11.47
CA ASP A 36 10.28 5.51 10.75
C ASP A 36 10.70 4.85 9.42
N SER A 37 10.01 3.78 9.00
CA SER A 37 10.11 3.33 7.60
C SER A 37 9.53 4.36 6.63
N GLU A 38 10.03 4.35 5.39
CA GLU A 38 9.41 5.06 4.27
C GLU A 38 8.78 4.04 3.33
N LEU A 39 7.46 4.18 3.13
CA LEU A 39 6.67 3.28 2.32
C LEU A 39 6.18 3.99 1.07
N THR A 40 6.19 3.24 -0.03
CA THR A 40 5.71 3.69 -1.31
C THR A 40 4.62 2.75 -1.82
N LEU A 41 3.53 3.32 -2.33
CA LEU A 41 2.49 2.60 -3.04
C LEU A 41 2.73 2.72 -4.54
N HIS A 42 2.94 1.58 -5.18
CA HIS A 42 2.91 1.46 -6.63
C HIS A 42 1.48 1.15 -7.04
N SER A 43 0.91 1.88 -7.99
CA SER A 43 -0.40 1.58 -8.59
C SER A 43 -0.25 1.35 -10.10
N SER A 44 -0.99 0.39 -10.62
CA SER A 44 -1.01 0.05 -12.04
C SER A 44 -2.45 -0.10 -12.52
N TRP A 45 -2.75 0.63 -13.59
CA TRP A 45 -4.04 0.59 -14.26
C TRP A 45 -4.00 -0.40 -15.42
N PRO A 46 -5.06 -1.21 -15.59
CA PRO A 46 -5.08 -2.27 -16.60
C PRO A 46 -4.97 -1.76 -18.04
N ASP A 47 -5.34 -0.51 -18.32
CA ASP A 47 -5.58 -0.04 -19.69
C ASP A 47 -4.37 0.63 -20.37
N ASN A 48 -3.31 0.94 -19.61
CA ASN A 48 -2.22 1.79 -20.08
C ASN A 48 -0.83 1.32 -19.63
N GLY A 49 -0.73 0.34 -18.73
CA GLY A 49 0.56 -0.22 -18.27
C GLY A 49 1.45 0.78 -17.52
N GLU A 50 0.94 1.99 -17.26
CA GLU A 50 1.61 3.01 -16.47
C GLU A 50 1.62 2.57 -15.01
N VAL A 51 2.80 2.62 -14.39
CA VAL A 51 2.96 2.43 -12.96
C VAL A 51 3.18 3.79 -12.34
N ARG A 52 2.29 4.18 -11.44
CA ARG A 52 2.45 5.38 -10.62
C ARG A 52 3.03 5.01 -9.27
N GLU A 53 3.88 5.89 -8.76
CA GLU A 53 4.59 5.72 -7.50
C GLU A 53 4.25 6.90 -6.59
N ASP A 54 3.61 6.64 -5.46
CA ASP A 54 3.27 7.68 -4.49
C ASP A 54 3.67 7.25 -3.07
N PRO A 55 4.02 8.19 -2.18
CA PRO A 55 4.18 7.88 -0.76
C PRO A 55 2.90 7.32 -0.16
N VAL A 56 3.00 6.29 0.69
CA VAL A 56 1.85 5.80 1.45
C VAL A 56 1.41 6.88 2.43
N SER A 57 0.14 7.29 2.34
CA SER A 57 -0.44 8.32 3.19
C SER A 57 -1.90 7.98 3.50
N GLU A 58 -2.26 7.94 4.79
CA GLU A 58 -3.63 7.64 5.22
C GLU A 58 -4.64 8.72 4.81
N ARG A 59 -4.17 9.89 4.36
CA ARG A 59 -5.02 10.99 3.87
C ARG A 59 -5.22 10.96 2.36
N ALA A 60 -4.49 10.10 1.65
CA ALA A 60 -4.59 10.02 0.20
C ALA A 60 -5.85 9.26 -0.20
N LEU A 61 -6.63 9.88 -1.09
CA LEU A 61 -7.82 9.30 -1.68
C LEU A 61 -7.48 8.77 -3.08
N TRP A 62 -7.74 7.49 -3.29
CA TRP A 62 -7.43 6.79 -4.52
C TRP A 62 -8.71 6.46 -5.28
N GLN A 63 -8.66 6.60 -6.60
CA GLN A 63 -9.80 6.41 -7.47
C GLN A 63 -9.65 5.12 -8.28
N GLY A 64 -10.76 4.42 -8.44
CA GLY A 64 -10.97 3.31 -9.35
C GLY A 64 -10.33 1.97 -8.92
N PRO A 65 -10.82 0.88 -9.52
CA PRO A 65 -10.16 -0.41 -9.44
C PRO A 65 -8.77 -0.36 -10.07
N CYS A 66 -7.77 -0.88 -9.37
CA CYS A 66 -6.40 -0.95 -9.85
C CYS A 66 -5.64 -2.08 -9.17
N LYS A 67 -4.42 -2.37 -9.64
CA LYS A 67 -3.50 -3.23 -8.90
C LYS A 67 -2.52 -2.36 -8.14
N VAL A 68 -2.24 -2.72 -6.89
CA VAL A 68 -1.29 -1.98 -6.05
C VAL A 68 -0.24 -2.88 -5.44
N LYS A 69 0.92 -2.32 -5.13
CA LYS A 69 2.04 -3.02 -4.47
C LYS A 69 2.74 -2.05 -3.53
N ILE A 70 3.05 -2.48 -2.32
CA ILE A 70 3.81 -1.66 -1.37
C ILE A 70 5.30 -1.98 -1.48
N GLU A 71 6.14 -0.95 -1.52
CA GLU A 71 7.59 -1.07 -1.41
C GLU A 71 8.07 -0.35 -0.15
N ILE A 72 9.00 -0.97 0.58
CA ILE A 72 9.69 -0.33 1.70
C ILE A 72 10.97 0.31 1.14
N LYS A 73 10.95 1.62 0.90
CA LYS A 73 12.10 2.37 0.37
C LYS A 73 13.19 2.55 1.42
N LYS A 74 12.79 2.80 2.66
CA LYS A 74 13.68 2.94 3.81
C LYS A 74 13.19 2.07 4.94
N ARG A 75 14.10 1.29 5.50
CA ARG A 75 13.83 0.36 6.61
C ARG A 75 13.98 1.10 7.92
N GLY A 76 12.90 1.17 8.68
CA GLY A 76 12.85 1.72 10.02
C GLY A 76 13.15 0.67 11.10
N THR A 77 12.82 1.04 12.32
CA THR A 77 13.08 0.30 13.55
C THR A 77 11.90 -0.56 13.98
N GLU A 78 10.72 -0.35 13.40
CA GLU A 78 9.50 -1.04 13.79
C GLU A 78 9.58 -2.56 13.61
N LYS A 79 8.90 -3.29 14.51
CA LYS A 79 8.92 -4.75 14.49
C LYS A 79 8.15 -5.30 13.30
N SER A 80 7.00 -4.69 13.00
CA SER A 80 6.08 -5.10 11.96
C SER A 80 5.25 -3.91 11.49
N ILE A 81 4.96 -3.87 10.19
CA ILE A 81 4.06 -2.94 9.53
C ILE A 81 2.93 -3.74 8.88
N SER A 82 1.70 -3.26 9.05
CA SER A 82 0.56 -3.72 8.26
C SER A 82 -0.01 -2.55 7.47
N VAL A 83 -0.43 -2.81 6.24
CA VAL A 83 -1.05 -1.80 5.36
C VAL A 83 -2.32 -2.41 4.81
N PHE A 84 -3.42 -1.67 4.92
CA PHE A 84 -4.73 -2.08 4.44
C PHE A 84 -5.27 -1.03 3.49
N ALA A 85 -5.95 -1.47 2.44
CA ALA A 85 -6.80 -0.63 1.61
C ALA A 85 -8.25 -0.81 2.03
N PHE A 86 -9.03 0.26 2.09
CA PHE A 86 -10.45 0.19 2.42
C PHE A 86 -11.25 1.17 1.57
N GLY A 87 -12.40 0.71 1.06
CA GLY A 87 -13.31 1.54 0.29
C GLY A 87 -13.90 2.67 1.13
N VAL A 88 -14.06 3.85 0.52
CA VAL A 88 -14.80 4.99 1.08
C VAL A 88 -16.21 4.94 0.49
N GLU A 89 -17.24 4.99 1.34
CA GLU A 89 -18.66 5.05 0.93
C GLU A 89 -19.09 6.48 0.59
#